data_AF-A0A9R1XRF1-F1
#
_entry.id   AF-A0A9R1XRF1-F1
#
_cell.length_a   1.000
_cell.length_b   1.000
_cell.length_c   1.000
_cell.angle_alpha   90.00
_cell.angle_beta   90.00
_cell.angle_gamma   90.00
#
_symmetry.space_group_name_H-M   'P 1'
#
loop_
_entity.id
_entity.type
_entity.pdbx_description
1 polymer ?
#
loop_
_entity_poly.entity_id
_entity_poly.type
_entity_poly.pdbx_seq_one_letter_code
_entity_poly.pdbx_strand_id
1 'polypeptide(L)'
;MECKSLIVELGQAGLKPSQVENAINAMKTSNEADVTSKQCVDVLSEQRKHCRGNEFYGVIKHFQDKSLVDNVQYFSVDLYDDGSPRNIF
;
A
#
# COMPACT_ATOMS: atom_id res chain seq x y z
N MET A 1 -16.43 6.08 9.98
CA MET A 1 -15.72 4.99 10.69
C MET A 1 -14.70 5.67 11.57
N GLU A 2 -14.86 5.60 12.89
CA GLU A 2 -14.05 6.37 13.84
C GLU A 2 -12.55 6.02 13.77
N CYS A 3 -12.20 4.81 13.32
CA CYS A 3 -10.80 4.39 13.17
C CYS A 3 -10.14 4.77 11.84
N LYS A 4 -10.84 5.45 10.90
CA LYS A 4 -10.29 5.70 9.55
C LYS A 4 -8.97 6.49 9.59
N SER A 5 -8.84 7.48 10.48
CA SER A 5 -7.59 8.26 10.63
C SER A 5 -6.44 7.37 11.11
N LEU A 6 -6.70 6.56 12.15
CA LEU A 6 -5.72 5.65 12.73
C LEU A 6 -5.24 4.59 11.71
N ILE A 7 -6.16 4.05 10.90
CA ILE A 7 -5.82 3.12 9.81
C ILE A 7 -4.83 3.77 8.86
N VAL A 8 -5.07 5.04 8.48
CA VAL A 8 -4.20 5.78 7.55
C VAL A 8 -2.84 6.06 8.17
N GLU A 9 -2.78 6.54 9.41
CA GLU A 9 -1.51 6.82 10.11
C GLU A 9 -0.63 5.58 10.24
N LEU A 10 -1.22 4.44 10.66
CA LEU A 10 -0.49 3.18 10.77
C LEU A 10 -0.06 2.64 9.39
N GLY A 11 -0.88 2.83 8.36
CA GLY A 11 -0.49 2.50 6.99
C GLY A 11 0.64 3.37 6.45
N GLN A 12 0.63 4.67 6.75
CA GLN A 12 1.72 5.59 6.40
C GLN A 12 3.03 5.27 7.14
N ALA A 13 2.94 4.74 8.36
CA ALA A 13 4.08 4.19 9.09
C ALA A 13 4.60 2.85 8.52
N GLY A 14 3.98 2.31 7.47
CA GLY A 14 4.45 1.13 6.73
C GLY A 14 3.88 -0.21 7.22
N LEU A 15 2.87 -0.20 8.09
CA LEU A 15 2.24 -1.43 8.56
C LEU A 15 1.35 -2.05 7.47
N LYS A 16 1.37 -3.38 7.38
CA LYS A 16 0.46 -4.13 6.49
C LYS A 16 -0.97 -4.10 7.02
N PRO A 17 -2.00 -4.21 6.16
CA PRO A 17 -3.40 -4.19 6.60
C PRO A 17 -3.74 -5.14 7.75
N SER A 18 -3.17 -6.34 7.79
CA SER A 18 -3.36 -7.30 8.88
C SER A 18 -2.72 -6.87 10.21
N GLN A 19 -1.61 -6.13 10.15
CA GLN A 19 -0.96 -5.56 11.33
C GLN A 19 -1.76 -4.36 11.86
N VAL A 20 -2.32 -3.56 10.95
CA VAL A 20 -3.21 -2.44 11.29
C VAL A 20 -4.49 -2.94 11.95
N GLU A 21 -5.12 -3.98 11.39
CA GLU A 21 -6.27 -4.67 11.99
C GLU A 21 -5.98 -5.08 13.43
N ASN A 22 -4.90 -5.84 13.64
CA ASN A 22 -4.53 -6.34 14.96
C ASN A 22 -4.27 -5.20 15.95
N ALA A 23 -3.60 -4.13 15.54
CA ALA A 23 -3.31 -2.98 16.39
C ALA A 23 -4.60 -2.26 16.82
N ILE A 24 -5.53 -2.02 15.89
CA ILE A 24 -6.79 -1.33 16.18
C ILE A 24 -7.69 -2.19 17.07
N ASN A 25 -7.83 -3.47 16.76
CA ASN A 25 -8.66 -4.38 17.56
C ASN A 25 -8.07 -4.67 18.95
N ALA A 26 -6.76 -4.46 19.15
CA ALA A 26 -6.14 -4.53 20.47
C ALA A 26 -6.34 -3.25 21.31
N MET A 27 -6.56 -2.09 20.66
CA MET A 27 -6.72 -0.80 21.32
C MET A 27 -8.19 -0.44 21.62
N LYS A 28 -9.15 -1.12 20.98
CA LYS A 28 -10.56 -0.82 21.15
C LYS A 28 -11.08 -1.19 22.54
N THR A 29 -12.09 -0.46 23.00
CA THR A 29 -12.86 -0.84 24.19
C THR A 29 -13.94 -1.86 23.81
N SER A 30 -14.40 -2.67 24.78
CA SER A 30 -15.20 -3.88 24.55
C SER A 30 -16.55 -3.69 23.84
N ASN A 31 -16.99 -2.45 23.58
CA ASN A 31 -18.28 -2.15 22.95
C ASN A 31 -18.19 -1.86 21.45
N GLU A 32 -16.99 -1.83 20.86
CA GLU A 32 -16.80 -1.53 19.44
C GLU A 32 -16.65 -2.81 18.59
N ALA A 33 -17.27 -2.80 17.41
CA ALA A 33 -17.12 -3.87 16.44
C ALA A 33 -15.66 -3.95 15.94
N ASP A 34 -15.19 -5.17 15.68
CA ASP A 34 -13.86 -5.36 15.09
C ASP A 34 -13.76 -4.71 13.72
N VAL A 35 -12.62 -4.06 13.49
CA VAL A 35 -12.17 -3.72 12.15
C VAL A 35 -11.66 -4.99 11.49
N THR A 36 -11.96 -5.17 10.21
CA THR A 36 -11.49 -6.32 9.42
C THR A 36 -10.31 -5.93 8.53
N SER A 37 -9.44 -6.90 8.20
CA SER A 37 -8.40 -6.72 7.18
C SER A 37 -8.92 -6.09 5.89
N LYS A 38 -10.12 -6.48 5.44
CA LYS A 38 -10.74 -5.93 4.23
C LYS A 38 -11.00 -4.42 4.36
N GLN A 39 -11.55 -3.98 5.49
CA GLN A 39 -11.77 -2.56 5.75
C GLN A 39 -10.45 -1.78 5.81
N CYS A 40 -9.40 -2.35 6.39
CA CYS A 40 -8.07 -1.75 6.36
C CYS A 40 -7.53 -1.64 4.92
N VAL A 41 -7.66 -2.69 4.11
CA VAL A 41 -7.27 -2.67 2.69
C VAL A 41 -8.02 -1.59 1.92
N ASP A 42 -9.34 -1.52 2.08
CA ASP A 42 -10.19 -0.55 1.36
C ASP A 42 -9.86 0.90 1.74
N VAL A 43 -9.55 1.18 3.02
CA VAL A 43 -9.14 2.53 3.45
C VAL A 43 -7.74 2.88 2.93
N LEU A 44 -6.81 1.94 2.98
CA LEU A 44 -5.41 2.16 2.56
C LEU A 44 -5.25 2.22 1.04
N SER A 45 -6.09 1.51 0.28
CA SER A 45 -6.08 1.55 -1.19
C SER A 45 -6.50 2.91 -1.70
N GLU A 46 -7.51 3.55 -1.10
CA GLU A 46 -7.90 4.92 -1.45
C GLU A 46 -6.79 5.94 -1.19
N GLN A 47 -5.99 5.76 -0.12
CA GLN A 47 -4.81 6.60 0.12
C GLN A 47 -3.71 6.37 -0.92
N ARG A 48 -3.46 5.11 -1.30
CA ARG A 48 -2.44 4.74 -2.29
C ARG A 48 -2.68 5.34 -3.67
N LYS A 49 -3.93 5.59 -4.07
CA LYS A 49 -4.26 6.27 -5.34
C LYS A 49 -3.58 7.64 -5.49
N HIS A 50 -3.23 8.29 -4.38
CA HIS A 50 -2.51 9.57 -4.38
C HIS A 50 -0.98 9.44 -4.46
N CYS A 51 -0.41 8.24 -4.28
CA CYS A 51 1.03 7.99 -4.30
C CYS A 51 1.53 7.33 -5.60
N ARG A 52 0.69 7.25 -6.65
CA ARG A 52 1.00 6.56 -7.93
C ARG A 52 2.38 6.90 -8.51
N GLY A 53 2.79 8.17 -8.47
CA GLY A 53 4.09 8.59 -8.99
C GLY A 53 5.30 8.09 -8.19
N ASN A 54 5.16 7.97 -6.86
CA ASN A 54 6.26 7.53 -5.98
C ASN A 54 6.48 6.02 -6.01
N GLU A 55 5.42 5.23 -6.20
CA GLU A 55 5.54 3.77 -6.23
C GLU A 55 6.34 3.28 -7.45
N PHE A 56 6.23 3.98 -8.58
CA PHE A 56 7.06 3.71 -9.75
C PHE A 56 8.48 4.28 -9.66
N TYR A 57 8.74 5.27 -8.80
CA TYR A 57 10.06 5.90 -8.69
C TYR A 57 11.16 4.88 -8.34
N GLY A 58 10.91 3.99 -7.38
CA GLY A 58 11.88 2.96 -7.00
C GLY A 58 12.20 1.99 -8.14
N VAL A 59 11.17 1.65 -8.94
CA VAL A 59 11.30 0.78 -10.11
C VAL A 59 12.10 1.47 -11.21
N ILE A 60 11.70 2.70 -11.57
CA ILE A 60 12.37 3.52 -12.57
C ILE A 60 13.84 3.72 -12.19
N LYS A 61 14.12 4.06 -10.93
CA LYS A 61 15.50 4.27 -10.45
C LYS A 61 16.34 3.00 -10.54
N HIS A 62 15.82 1.85 -10.08
CA HIS A 62 16.51 0.57 -10.18
C HIS A 62 16.86 0.22 -11.64
N PHE A 63 15.97 0.52 -12.59
CA PHE A 63 16.26 0.31 -14.01
C PHE A 63 17.18 1.37 -14.61
N GLN A 64 17.13 2.62 -14.17
CA GLN A 64 18.12 3.63 -14.57
C GLN A 64 19.53 3.25 -14.09
N ASP A 65 19.63 2.68 -12.89
CA ASP A 65 20.89 2.19 -12.33
C ASP A 65 21.39 0.94 -13.08
N LYS A 66 20.46 0.07 -13.55
CA LYS A 66 20.79 -1.17 -14.30
C LYS A 66 20.92 -1.02 -15.81
N SER A 67 20.30 -0.02 -16.45
CA SER A 67 20.43 0.25 -17.89
C SER A 67 21.84 0.73 -18.26
N LEU A 68 22.63 1.15 -17.26
CA LEU A 68 24.07 1.32 -17.37
C LEU A 68 24.82 0.00 -17.67
N VAL A 69 24.16 -1.15 -17.53
CA VAL A 69 24.77 -2.49 -17.60
C VAL A 69 24.22 -3.34 -18.77
N ASP A 70 22.95 -3.20 -19.15
CA ASP A 70 22.35 -3.97 -20.25
C ASP A 70 21.19 -3.22 -20.95
N ASN A 71 21.20 -3.15 -22.28
CA ASN A 71 20.27 -2.34 -23.09
C ASN A 71 18.95 -3.06 -23.44
N VAL A 72 18.78 -4.33 -23.05
CA VAL A 72 17.61 -5.14 -23.39
C VAL A 72 16.94 -5.68 -22.13
N GLN A 73 16.44 -4.80 -21.28
CA GLN A 73 15.68 -5.17 -20.08
C GLN A 73 14.24 -4.68 -20.18
N TYR A 74 13.30 -5.63 -20.16
CA TYR A 74 11.86 -5.38 -20.09
C TYR A 74 11.33 -5.96 -18.79
N PHE A 75 10.33 -5.30 -18.19
CA PHE A 75 9.61 -5.81 -17.03
C PHE A 75 8.10 -5.60 -17.22
N SER A 76 7.33 -6.48 -16.60
CA SER A 76 5.88 -6.41 -16.55
C SER A 76 5.45 -5.94 -15.16
N VAL A 77 4.59 -4.93 -15.10
CA VAL A 77 3.92 -4.52 -13.86
C VAL A 77 2.45 -4.84 -14.01
N ASP A 78 1.90 -5.57 -13.04
CA ASP A 78 0.47 -5.74 -12.96
C ASP A 78 -0.14 -4.46 -12.43
N LEU A 79 -1.14 -3.92 -13.14
CA LEU A 79 -1.87 -2.73 -12.73
C LEU A 79 -3.29 -3.09 -12.31
N TYR A 80 -3.86 -2.28 -11.43
CA TYR A 80 -5.31 -2.21 -11.24
C TYR A 80 -5.97 -1.45 -12.41
N ASP A 81 -7.30 -1.53 -12.52
CA ASP A 81 -8.07 -0.83 -13.56
C ASP A 81 -7.88 0.70 -13.54
N ASP A 82 -7.47 1.27 -12.40
CA ASP A 82 -7.19 2.70 -12.23
C ASP A 82 -5.73 3.10 -12.55
N GLY A 83 -4.93 2.15 -13.07
CA GLY A 83 -3.54 2.32 -13.44
C GLY A 83 -2.54 2.31 -12.29
N SER A 84 -2.96 2.04 -11.05
CA SER A 84 -2.04 1.90 -9.91
C SER A 84 -1.32 0.54 -9.93
N PRO A 85 -0.04 0.45 -9.48
CA PRO A 85 0.68 -0.80 -9.41
C PRO A 85 0.02 -1.77 -8.42
N ARG A 86 -0.29 -2.98 -8.90
CA ARG A 86 -0.79 -4.10 -8.09
C ARG A 86 0.33 -4.97 -7.58
N ASN A 87 1.33 -5.22 -8.41
CA ASN A 87 2.53 -5.97 -8.03
C ASN A 87 3.70 -5.56 -8.90
N ILE A 88 4.87 -5.39 -8.27
CA ILE A 88 6.13 -5.06 -8.95
C ILE A 88 7.07 -6.21 -8.56
N PHE A 89 7.38 -7.10 -9.51
CA PHE A 89 8.36 -8.18 -9.35
C PHE A 89 9.69 -7.81 -10.02
#